data_AF-A0A520EBF4-F1
#
_entry.id   AF-A0A520EBF4-F1
#
_cell.length_a   1.000
_cell.length_b   1.000
_cell.length_c   1.000
_cell.angle_alpha   90.00
_cell.angle_beta   90.00
_cell.angle_gamma   90.00
#
_symmetry.space_group_name_H-M   'P 1'
#
loop_
_entity.id
_entity.type
_entity.pdbx_description
1 polymer ?
#
loop_
_entity_poly.entity_id
_entity_poly.type
_entity_poly.pdbx_seq_one_letter_code
_entity_poly.pdbx_strand_id
1 'polypeptide(L)'
;AYGDHDMLDTYTQAVKILHLDHPFGDWIRAASATPAAIMGLRERGVLKVGAPADLMVLRARSYSEVLARHQFDRTVLRGGRAIDTTPPDYRELDDLVMAR
;
A
#
# COMPACT_ATOMS: atom_id res chain seq x y z
N ALA A 1 -6.93 -2.92 -16.84
CA ALA A 1 -7.23 -2.52 -15.44
C ALA A 1 -7.05 -1.00 -15.34
N TYR A 2 -7.75 -0.32 -14.44
CA TYR A 2 -7.62 1.12 -14.20
C TYR A 2 -6.87 1.38 -12.88
N GLY A 3 -6.11 2.47 -12.81
CA GLY A 3 -5.36 2.92 -11.62
C GLY A 3 -3.85 2.64 -11.66
N ASP A 4 -3.11 3.28 -10.75
CA ASP A 4 -1.64 3.27 -10.69
C ASP A 4 -1.06 2.08 -9.89
N HIS A 5 -1.86 1.02 -9.68
CA HIS A 5 -1.50 -0.12 -8.82
C HIS A 5 -1.10 0.28 -7.38
N ASP A 6 -1.68 1.37 -6.88
CA ASP A 6 -1.48 1.85 -5.51
C ASP A 6 -2.47 1.18 -4.55
N MET A 7 -1.96 0.24 -3.76
CA MET A 7 -2.79 -0.46 -2.77
C MET A 7 -3.25 0.44 -1.61
N LEU A 8 -2.53 1.51 -1.27
CA LEU A 8 -2.95 2.43 -0.21
C LEU A 8 -4.13 3.29 -0.68
N ASP A 9 -4.13 3.71 -1.94
CA ASP A 9 -5.31 4.35 -2.56
C ASP A 9 -6.49 3.40 -2.58
N THR A 10 -6.29 2.18 -3.10
CA THR A 10 -7.33 1.15 -3.18
C THR A 10 -7.96 0.87 -1.82
N TYR A 11 -7.14 0.74 -0.77
CA TYR A 11 -7.61 0.59 0.60
C TYR A 11 -8.41 1.82 1.07
N THR A 12 -7.93 3.03 0.79
CA THR A 12 -8.62 4.27 1.18
C THR A 12 -9.99 4.39 0.52
N GLN A 13 -10.11 4.02 -0.76
CA GLN A 13 -11.40 3.97 -1.45
C GLN A 13 -12.32 2.91 -0.83
N ALA A 14 -11.79 1.71 -0.54
CA ALA A 14 -12.56 0.65 0.10
C ALA A 14 -13.11 1.07 1.47
N VAL A 15 -12.31 1.75 2.30
CA VAL A 15 -12.76 2.26 3.60
C VAL A 15 -13.94 3.22 3.44
N LYS A 16 -13.89 4.13 2.47
CA LYS A 16 -14.96 5.11 2.18
C LYS A 16 -16.24 4.46 1.66
N ILE A 17 -16.10 3.49 0.75
CA ILE A 17 -17.24 2.81 0.11
C ILE A 17 -17.93 1.84 1.07
N LEU A 18 -17.14 1.11 1.87
CA LEU A 18 -17.62 0.04 2.74
C LEU A 18 -17.85 0.49 4.19
N HIS A 19 -17.69 1.79 4.49
CA HIS A 19 -17.84 2.38 5.82
C HIS A 19 -16.99 1.68 6.90
N LEU A 20 -15.69 1.49 6.63
CA LEU A 20 -14.78 0.75 7.53
C LEU A 20 -14.00 1.66 8.50
N ASP A 21 -14.37 2.93 8.62
CA ASP A 21 -13.68 3.93 9.42
C ASP A 21 -14.16 3.99 10.89
N HIS A 22 -15.37 3.49 11.20
CA HIS A 22 -15.94 3.55 12.56
C HIS A 22 -16.68 2.25 12.98
N PRO A 23 -16.25 1.60 14.09
CA PRO A 23 -14.98 1.80 14.77
C PRO A 23 -13.81 1.42 13.85
N PHE A 24 -12.66 2.07 14.04
CA PHE A 24 -11.44 1.66 13.36
C PHE A 24 -11.00 0.28 13.89
N GLY A 25 -11.27 -0.77 13.11
CA GLY A 25 -10.85 -2.14 13.40
C GLY A 25 -9.57 -2.54 12.67
N ASP A 26 -9.33 -3.84 12.54
CA ASP A 26 -8.12 -4.37 11.89
C ASP A 26 -8.21 -4.43 10.36
N TRP A 27 -9.05 -3.59 9.73
CA TRP A 27 -9.34 -3.69 8.29
C TRP A 27 -8.12 -3.46 7.39
N ILE A 28 -7.08 -2.76 7.86
CA ILE A 28 -5.80 -2.64 7.14
C ILE A 28 -5.18 -4.02 6.82
N ARG A 29 -5.50 -5.06 7.60
CA ARG A 29 -5.07 -6.44 7.33
C ARG A 29 -5.54 -6.96 5.98
N ALA A 30 -6.68 -6.48 5.48
CA ALA A 30 -7.20 -6.83 4.15
C ALA A 30 -6.24 -6.43 3.03
N ALA A 31 -5.43 -5.38 3.22
CA ALA A 31 -4.42 -4.92 2.28
C ALA A 31 -2.97 -5.23 2.72
N SER A 32 -2.77 -6.00 3.80
CA SER A 32 -1.45 -6.28 4.37
C SER A 32 -1.27 -7.74 4.81
N ALA A 33 -1.52 -8.06 6.09
CA ALA A 33 -1.24 -9.38 6.66
C ALA A 33 -2.09 -10.52 6.05
N THR A 34 -3.36 -10.26 5.71
CA THR A 34 -4.27 -11.28 5.16
C THR A 34 -3.81 -11.80 3.79
N PRO A 35 -3.57 -10.96 2.76
CA PRO A 35 -3.05 -11.45 1.49
C PRO A 35 -1.67 -12.10 1.63
N ALA A 36 -0.80 -11.59 2.51
CA ALA A 36 0.48 -12.23 2.80
C ALA A 36 0.30 -13.67 3.32
N ALA A 37 -0.62 -13.89 4.26
CA ALA A 37 -0.92 -15.22 4.77
C ALA A 37 -1.48 -16.17 3.68
N ILE A 38 -2.39 -15.66 2.83
CA ILE A 38 -2.95 -16.40 1.69
C ILE A 38 -1.84 -16.84 0.72
N MET A 39 -0.85 -15.96 0.48
CA MET A 39 0.32 -16.25 -0.37
C MET A 39 1.39 -17.14 0.30
N GLY A 40 1.19 -17.56 1.56
CA GLY A 40 2.20 -18.32 2.31
C GLY A 40 3.36 -17.48 2.86
N LEU A 41 3.29 -16.16 2.78
CA LEU A 41 4.28 -15.19 3.25
C LEU A 41 3.99 -14.78 4.70
N ARG A 42 3.89 -15.75 5.62
CA ARG A 42 3.34 -15.56 6.98
C ARG A 42 4.02 -14.49 7.84
N GLU A 43 5.28 -14.14 7.56
CA GLU A 43 6.03 -13.09 8.26
C GLU A 43 5.99 -11.72 7.53
N ARG A 44 5.14 -11.56 6.51
CA ARG A 44 4.98 -10.32 5.73
C ARG A 44 3.64 -9.64 6.01
N GLY A 45 3.55 -8.36 5.67
CA GLY A 45 2.36 -7.55 5.92
C GLY A 45 2.15 -7.19 7.40
N VAL A 46 3.17 -7.37 8.25
CA VAL A 46 3.17 -7.02 9.67
C VAL A 46 4.47 -6.31 10.04
N LEU A 47 4.40 -5.39 11.00
CA LEU A 47 5.58 -4.77 11.61
C LEU A 47 5.92 -5.50 12.91
N LYS A 48 7.13 -6.03 13.00
CA LYS A 48 7.59 -6.83 14.14
C LYS A 48 9.09 -6.66 14.33
N VAL A 49 9.54 -6.62 15.58
CA VAL A 49 10.97 -6.61 15.91
C VAL A 49 11.65 -7.86 15.33
N GLY A 50 12.78 -7.65 14.66
CA GLY A 50 13.54 -8.71 13.99
C GLY A 50 13.06 -9.03 12.56
N ALA A 51 11.93 -8.49 12.10
CA ALA A 51 11.53 -8.59 10.71
C ALA A 51 12.31 -7.59 9.82
N PRO A 52 12.44 -7.84 8.51
CA PRO A 52 12.98 -6.85 7.59
C PRO A 52 12.19 -5.55 7.64
N ALA A 53 12.88 -4.41 7.54
CA ALA A 53 12.28 -3.08 7.51
C ALA A 53 11.66 -2.76 6.14
N ASP A 54 10.62 -3.53 5.78
CA ASP A 54 9.80 -3.37 4.59
C ASP A 54 8.50 -2.65 4.99
N LEU A 55 8.45 -1.33 4.86
CA LEU A 55 7.35 -0.51 5.39
C LEU A 55 7.15 0.79 4.61
N MET A 56 5.99 1.41 4.79
CA MET A 56 5.69 2.75 4.29
C MET A 56 5.76 3.76 5.45
N VAL A 57 6.38 4.91 5.20
CA VAL A 57 6.33 6.08 6.09
C VAL A 57 5.39 7.10 5.46
N LEU A 58 4.30 7.41 6.14
CA LEU A 58 3.25 8.31 5.67
C LEU A 58 3.39 9.68 6.32
N ARG A 59 3.04 10.74 5.58
CA ARG A 59 3.00 12.12 6.10
C ARG A 59 1.66 12.41 6.78
N ALA A 60 1.32 11.57 7.75
CA ALA A 60 0.06 11.59 8.47
C ALA A 60 0.28 11.19 9.94
N ARG A 61 -0.51 11.77 10.83
CA ARG A 61 -0.45 11.56 12.29
C ARG A 61 -1.54 10.64 12.82
N SER A 62 -2.56 10.38 12.00
CA SER A 62 -3.70 9.54 12.34
C SER A 62 -4.26 8.86 11.10
N TYR A 63 -5.07 7.82 11.29
CA TYR A 63 -5.81 7.19 10.19
C TYR A 63 -6.76 8.16 9.48
N SER A 64 -7.38 9.10 10.21
CA SER A 64 -8.21 10.13 9.60
C SER A 64 -7.41 10.98 8.60
N GLU A 65 -6.17 11.33 8.91
CA GLU A 65 -5.29 12.06 7.97
C GLU A 65 -4.88 11.19 6.78
N VAL A 66 -4.54 9.91 7.01
CA VAL A 66 -4.23 8.95 5.93
C VAL A 66 -5.40 8.82 4.95
N LEU A 67 -6.62 8.73 5.47
CA LEU A 67 -7.83 8.50 4.66
C LEU A 67 -8.37 9.80 4.00
N ALA A 68 -8.04 10.96 4.57
CA ALA A 68 -8.51 12.25 4.07
C ALA A 68 -7.77 12.75 2.83
N ARG A 69 -6.48 12.41 2.67
CA ARG A 69 -5.65 12.87 1.55
C ARG A 69 -4.84 11.73 0.95
N HIS A 70 -4.68 11.78 -0.35
CA HIS A 70 -3.84 10.81 -1.05
C HIS A 70 -2.37 10.95 -0.62
N GLN A 71 -1.73 9.83 -0.30
CA GLN A 71 -0.37 9.78 0.23
C GLN A 71 0.64 9.47 -0.89
N PHE A 72 0.65 10.28 -1.96
CA PHE A 72 1.64 10.15 -3.05
C PHE A 72 3.07 10.49 -2.60
N ASP A 73 3.20 11.30 -1.55
CA ASP A 73 4.46 11.76 -0.95
C ASP A 73 5.03 10.79 0.10
N ARG A 74 4.52 9.55 0.15
CA ARG A 74 4.99 8.50 1.05
C ARG A 74 6.43 8.09 0.71
N THR A 75 7.18 7.71 1.75
CA THR A 75 8.46 7.00 1.56
C THR A 75 8.22 5.50 1.67
N VAL A 76 8.72 4.73 0.71
CA VAL A 76 8.70 3.26 0.76
C VAL A 76 10.09 2.76 1.13
N LEU A 77 10.19 2.00 2.22
CA LEU A 77 11.40 1.34 2.65
C LEU A 77 11.39 -0.13 2.25
N ARG A 78 12.49 -0.59 1.68
CA ARG A 78 12.78 -2.02 1.45
C ARG A 78 14.09 -2.38 2.12
N GLY A 79 14.06 -3.32 3.06
CA GLY A 79 15.21 -3.65 3.89
C GLY A 79 15.80 -2.43 4.62
N GLY A 80 14.95 -1.47 5.00
CA GLY A 80 15.36 -0.23 5.68
C GLY A 80 15.94 0.85 4.77
N ARG A 81 15.95 0.66 3.45
CA ARG A 81 16.43 1.66 2.49
C ARG A 81 15.26 2.22 1.69
N ALA A 82 15.20 3.55 1.57
CA ALA A 82 14.24 4.19 0.69
C ALA A 82 14.49 3.76 -0.76
N ILE A 83 13.41 3.42 -1.46
CA ILE A 83 13.43 3.12 -2.90
C ILE A 83 12.89 4.31 -3.70
N ASP A 84 13.21 4.36 -4.99
CA ASP A 84 12.54 5.27 -5.91
C ASP A 84 11.09 4.81 -6.10
N THR A 85 10.16 5.75 -5.91
CA THR A 85 8.72 5.55 -6.05
C THR A 85 8.14 6.32 -7.23
N THR A 86 8.99 6.92 -8.06
CA THR A 86 8.60 7.58 -9.30
C THR A 86 8.06 6.53 -10.26
N PRO A 87 6.77 6.59 -10.66
CA PRO A 87 6.25 5.69 -11.67
C PRO A 87 6.97 5.92 -13.00
N PRO A 88 7.19 4.87 -13.81
CA PRO A 88 7.73 5.04 -15.16
C PRO A 88 6.77 5.86 -16.03
N ASP A 89 7.30 6.48 -17.08
CA ASP A 89 6.45 7.10 -18.09
C ASP A 89 5.59 6.02 -18.76
N TYR A 90 4.33 6.34 -19.08
CA TYR A 90 3.43 5.38 -19.73
C TYR A 90 4.00 4.77 -21.01
N ARG A 91 4.80 5.52 -21.77
CA ARG A 91 5.44 5.04 -23.00
C ARG A 91 6.44 3.91 -22.74
N GLU A 92 7.06 3.88 -21.56
CA GLU A 92 7.96 2.79 -21.17
C GLU A 92 7.20 1.48 -20.90
N LEU A 93 5.88 1.54 -20.76
CA LEU A 93 5.01 0.40 -20.50
C LEU A 93 4.32 -0.13 -21.77
N ASP A 94 4.45 0.55 -22.91
CA ASP A 94 3.73 0.21 -24.15
C ASP A 94 3.99 -1.25 -24.56
N ASP A 95 5.24 -1.72 -24.50
CA ASP A 95 5.61 -3.09 -24.84
C ASP A 95 5.06 -4.12 -23.85
N LEU A 96 4.72 -3.74 -22.61
CA LEU A 96 4.15 -4.66 -21.60
C LEU A 96 2.63 -4.77 -21.70
N VAL A 97 1.97 -3.70 -22.17
CA VAL A 97 0.49 -3.62 -22.23
C VAL A 97 -0.02 -3.91 -23.64
N MET A 98 0.75 -3.57 -24.68
CA MET A 98 0.36 -3.72 -26.09
C MET A 98 1.03 -4.92 -26.77
N ALA A 99 2.04 -5.57 -26.16
CA ALA A 99 2.49 -6.86 -26.64
C ALA A 99 1.36 -7.89 -26.47
N ARG A 100 0.98 -8.47 -27.61
CA ARG A 100 -0.02 -9.52 -27.74
C ARG A 100 0.65 -10.88 -27.86
#